data_AF-A0A8T3Z6K6-F1
#
_entry.id   AF-A0A8T3Z6K6-F1
#
_cell.length_a   1.000
_cell.length_b   1.000
_cell.length_c   1.000
_cell.angle_alpha   90.00
_cell.angle_beta   90.00
_cell.angle_gamma   90.00
#
_symmetry.space_group_name_H-M   'P 1'
#
loop_
_entity.id
_entity.type
_entity.pdbx_description
1 polymer ?
#
loop_
_entity_poly.entity_id
_entity_poly.type
_entity_poly.pdbx_seq_one_letter_code
_entity_poly.pdbx_strand_id
1 'polypeptide(L)'
;MVGFSKLGQKAGLGGIGQSGLLISPELGPRQKISAIFTNIENLPMEKHDDHSWILDYCEKCGKCIKACPEKALIETESCCGANEIEFIQKRCIGCSQGCTYCIEDCPFDEKGYEHVKNKFDKMNAKLAEKKSKSCC
;
A
#
# COMPACT_ATOMS: atom_id res chain seq x y z
N MET A 1 7.00 -12.23 14.71
CA MET A 1 5.67 -11.60 14.83
C MET A 1 4.93 -11.81 13.51
N VAL A 2 3.63 -12.09 13.54
CA VAL A 2 2.84 -12.37 12.33
C VAL A 2 2.57 -11.08 11.56
N GLY A 3 2.90 -11.04 10.27
CA GLY A 3 2.64 -9.88 9.40
C GLY A 3 1.27 -9.97 8.73
N PHE A 4 0.22 -9.44 9.37
CA PHE A 4 -1.16 -9.56 8.88
C PHE A 4 -1.38 -8.93 7.50
N SER A 5 -0.78 -7.76 7.21
CA SER A 5 -0.86 -7.15 5.87
C SER A 5 -0.30 -8.08 4.79
N LYS A 6 0.82 -8.77 5.06
CA LYS A 6 1.43 -9.73 4.13
C LYS A 6 0.55 -10.95 3.90
N LEU A 7 -0.13 -11.43 4.94
CA LEU A 7 -1.12 -12.51 4.79
C LEU A 7 -2.31 -12.06 3.95
N GLY A 8 -2.85 -10.87 4.20
CA GLY A 8 -3.95 -10.32 3.41
C GLY A 8 -3.59 -10.11 1.94
N GLN A 9 -2.38 -9.62 1.64
CA GLN A 9 -1.88 -9.51 0.28
C GLN A 9 -1.76 -10.88 -0.41
N LYS A 10 -1.20 -11.88 0.28
CA LYS A 10 -1.11 -13.26 -0.25
C LYS A 10 -2.48 -13.90 -0.48
N ALA A 11 -3.48 -13.50 0.31
CA ALA A 11 -4.88 -13.90 0.13
C ALA A 11 -5.62 -13.05 -0.91
N GLY A 12 -4.94 -12.12 -1.60
CA GLY A 12 -5.55 -11.32 -2.66
C GLY A 12 -6.52 -10.24 -2.19
N LEU A 13 -6.51 -9.88 -0.90
CA LEU A 13 -7.41 -8.87 -0.35
C LEU A 13 -7.01 -7.42 -0.70
N GLY A 14 -5.84 -7.23 -1.32
CA GLY A 14 -5.31 -5.91 -1.63
C GLY A 14 -3.80 -5.89 -1.81
N GLY A 15 -3.25 -4.69 -1.98
CA GLY A 15 -1.81 -4.44 -2.07
C GLY A 15 -1.28 -3.69 -0.84
N ILE A 16 -0.01 -3.86 -0.51
CA ILE A 16 0.62 -3.14 0.61
C ILE A 16 1.16 -1.80 0.11
N GLY A 17 0.70 -0.71 0.70
CA GLY A 17 1.21 0.63 0.40
C GLY A 17 2.43 1.02 1.24
N GLN A 18 2.98 2.21 0.99
CA GLN A 18 4.16 2.74 1.72
C GLN A 18 3.94 2.92 3.23
N SER A 19 2.68 3.02 3.71
CA SER A 19 2.39 3.06 5.14
C SER A 19 2.55 1.70 5.84
N GLY A 20 2.78 0.62 5.09
CA GLY A 20 2.81 -0.76 5.60
C GLY A 20 1.43 -1.38 5.83
N LEU A 21 0.36 -0.62 5.62
CA LEU A 21 -1.02 -1.09 5.69
C LEU A 21 -1.42 -1.77 4.37
N LEU A 22 -2.30 -2.77 4.47
CA LEU A 22 -2.98 -3.33 3.29
C LEU A 22 -4.06 -2.36 2.82
N ILE A 23 -4.04 -2.05 1.53
CA ILE A 23 -5.03 -1.24 0.84
C ILE A 23 -5.92 -2.19 0.03
N SER A 24 -7.18 -2.36 0.45
CA SER A 24 -8.19 -3.13 -0.30
C SER A 24 -8.91 -2.25 -1.32
N PRO A 25 -9.50 -2.85 -2.38
CA PRO A 25 -10.34 -2.12 -3.32
C PRO A 25 -11.54 -1.44 -2.67
N GLU A 26 -12.18 -2.10 -1.70
CA GLU A 26 -13.46 -1.67 -1.12
C GLU A 26 -13.28 -0.64 -0.01
N LEU A 27 -12.26 -0.80 0.84
CA LEU A 27 -12.09 -0.01 2.06
C LEU A 27 -10.81 0.84 2.08
N GLY A 28 -9.96 0.71 1.06
CA GLY A 28 -8.63 1.32 1.08
C GLY A 28 -7.85 0.82 2.31
N PRO A 29 -7.15 1.70 3.05
CA PRO A 29 -6.42 1.32 4.25
C PRO A 29 -7.28 1.22 5.54
N ARG A 30 -8.59 1.56 5.51
CA ARG A 30 -9.46 1.63 6.70
C ARG A 30 -9.98 0.25 7.15
N GLN A 31 -9.07 -0.68 7.39
CA GLN A 31 -9.44 -2.05 7.76
C GLN A 31 -8.49 -2.65 8.78
N LYS A 32 -9.02 -3.56 9.59
CA LYS A 32 -8.26 -4.41 10.50
C LYS A 32 -8.25 -5.83 9.94
N ILE A 33 -7.07 -6.43 9.88
CA ILE A 33 -6.88 -7.77 9.35
C ILE A 33 -6.59 -8.71 10.51
N SER A 34 -7.27 -9.84 10.51
CA SER A 34 -6.97 -10.98 11.37
C SER A 34 -6.78 -12.21 10.50
N ALA A 35 -6.09 -13.21 11.03
CA ALA A 35 -5.86 -14.48 10.35
C ALA A 35 -6.24 -15.63 11.28
N ILE A 36 -6.91 -16.64 10.73
CA ILE A 36 -7.16 -17.90 11.39
C ILE A 36 -6.24 -18.93 10.74
N PHE A 37 -5.34 -19.50 11.55
CA PHE A 37 -4.50 -20.61 11.11
C PHE A 37 -5.26 -21.92 11.33
N THR A 38 -5.29 -22.76 10.31
CA THR A 38 -5.99 -24.03 10.33
C THR A 38 -5.19 -25.10 9.59
N ASN A 39 -5.43 -26.36 9.91
CA ASN A 39 -4.85 -27.53 9.26
C ASN A 39 -5.82 -28.20 8.26
N ILE A 40 -6.91 -27.53 7.90
CA ILE A 40 -7.84 -28.01 6.86
C ILE A 40 -7.08 -28.08 5.52
N GLU A 41 -7.01 -29.28 4.94
CA GLU A 41 -6.20 -29.54 3.74
C GLU A 41 -6.94 -29.26 2.42
N ASN A 42 -8.28 -29.26 2.44
CA ASN A 42 -9.14 -29.14 1.26
C ASN A 42 -9.80 -27.76 1.11
N LEU A 43 -9.12 -26.70 1.53
CA LEU A 43 -9.59 -25.32 1.32
C LEU A 43 -9.48 -24.95 -0.17
N PRO A 44 -10.57 -24.50 -0.81
CA PRO A 44 -10.50 -23.99 -2.17
C PRO A 44 -9.63 -22.73 -2.21
N MET A 45 -8.66 -22.72 -3.11
CA MET A 45 -7.77 -21.58 -3.36
C MET A 45 -8.23 -20.87 -4.62
N GLU A 46 -8.73 -19.66 -4.50
CA GLU A 46 -9.06 -18.83 -5.66
C GLU A 46 -7.82 -18.09 -6.16
N LYS A 47 -7.75 -17.89 -7.48
CA LYS A 47 -6.79 -16.95 -8.06
C LYS A 47 -7.36 -15.56 -7.88
N HIS A 48 -6.67 -14.74 -7.09
CA HIS A 48 -7.04 -13.35 -6.90
C HIS A 48 -6.25 -12.44 -7.82
N ASP A 49 -6.80 -11.26 -8.08
CA ASP A 49 -6.11 -10.20 -8.81
C ASP A 49 -4.85 -9.77 -8.04
N ASP A 50 -3.75 -9.59 -8.79
CA ASP A 50 -2.53 -9.05 -8.23
C ASP A 50 -2.63 -7.53 -8.13
N HIS A 51 -2.85 -7.04 -6.90
CA HIS A 51 -2.89 -5.63 -6.57
C HIS A 51 -1.49 -4.98 -6.49
N SER A 52 -0.48 -5.56 -7.13
CA SER A 52 0.92 -5.11 -7.11
C SER A 52 1.10 -3.65 -7.55
N TRP A 53 0.27 -3.17 -8.48
CA TRP A 53 0.30 -1.78 -8.96
C TRP A 53 0.12 -0.73 -7.85
N ILE A 54 -0.49 -1.10 -6.72
CA ILE A 54 -0.66 -0.18 -5.57
C ILE A 54 0.70 0.28 -5.04
N LEU A 55 1.70 -0.60 -5.02
CA LEU A 55 3.04 -0.25 -4.53
C LEU A 55 3.69 0.77 -5.47
N ASP A 56 3.67 0.52 -6.78
CA ASP A 56 4.20 1.42 -7.81
C ASP A 56 3.53 2.81 -7.79
N TYR A 57 2.23 2.85 -7.45
CA TYR A 57 1.54 4.10 -7.21
C TYR A 57 2.04 4.80 -5.95
N CYS A 58 2.18 4.05 -4.84
CA CYS A 58 2.58 4.59 -3.55
C CYS A 58 3.99 5.18 -3.59
N GLU A 59 4.94 4.58 -4.33
CA GLU A 59 6.29 5.10 -4.54
C GLU A 59 6.32 6.56 -5.04
N LYS A 60 5.29 6.97 -5.80
CA LYS A 60 5.15 8.33 -6.32
C LYS A 60 4.29 9.23 -5.44
N CYS A 61 3.50 8.65 -4.53
CA CYS A 61 2.47 9.35 -3.77
C CYS A 61 3.02 9.97 -2.47
N GLY A 62 3.56 9.14 -1.56
CA GLY A 62 4.15 9.57 -0.29
C GLY A 62 3.25 10.38 0.66
N LYS A 63 1.94 10.49 0.43
CA LYS A 63 1.04 11.31 1.27
C LYS A 63 1.03 10.86 2.74
N CYS A 64 0.96 9.55 2.98
CA CYS A 64 0.96 8.99 4.33
C CYS A 64 2.22 9.35 5.14
N ILE A 65 3.38 9.46 4.47
CA ILE A 65 4.65 9.87 5.09
C ILE A 65 4.56 11.33 5.53
N LYS A 66 4.05 12.21 4.67
CA LYS A 66 3.87 13.65 4.95
C LYS A 66 2.84 13.90 6.04
N ALA A 67 1.78 13.10 6.08
CA ALA A 67 0.69 13.22 7.04
C ALA A 67 1.06 12.75 8.45
N CYS A 68 2.12 11.94 8.61
CA CYS A 68 2.47 11.35 9.91
C CYS A 68 3.05 12.42 10.87
N PRO A 69 2.34 12.79 11.96
CA PRO A 69 2.81 13.84 12.88
C PRO A 69 4.09 13.43 13.63
N GLU A 70 4.23 12.13 13.90
CA GLU A 70 5.34 11.56 14.67
C GLU A 70 6.54 11.15 13.80
N LYS A 71 6.46 11.36 12.48
CA LYS A 71 7.51 10.95 11.53
C LYS A 71 7.93 9.49 11.74
N ALA A 72 6.92 8.63 11.85
CA ALA A 72 7.09 7.19 12.08
C ALA A 72 7.38 6.42 10.78
N LEU A 73 7.11 7.00 9.62
CA LEU A 73 7.47 6.47 8.31
C LEU A 73 8.70 7.25 7.83
N ILE A 74 9.84 6.59 7.67
CA ILE A 74 11.10 7.22 7.29
C ILE A 74 11.54 6.66 5.94
N GLU A 75 11.89 7.56 5.03
CA GLU A 75 12.53 7.18 3.78
C GLU A 75 14.00 6.86 4.04
N THR A 76 14.39 5.64 3.71
CA THR A 76 15.75 5.11 3.85
C THR A 76 16.25 4.65 2.50
N GLU A 77 17.52 4.87 2.21
CA GLU A 77 18.13 4.28 1.03
C GLU A 77 18.49 2.83 1.32
N SER A 78 18.01 1.91 0.48
CA SER A 78 18.45 0.53 0.51
C SER A 78 19.89 0.42 0.00
N CYS A 79 20.54 -0.72 0.27
CA CYS A 79 21.90 -0.98 -0.21
C CYS A 79 22.05 -0.93 -1.74
N CYS A 80 20.93 -0.99 -2.48
CA CYS A 80 20.87 -0.94 -3.93
C CYS A 80 20.52 0.46 -4.47
N GLY A 81 20.40 1.48 -3.60
CA GLY A 81 19.96 2.83 -3.98
C GLY A 81 18.47 2.96 -4.27
N ALA A 82 17.65 1.99 -3.84
CA ALA A 82 16.20 2.10 -3.93
C ALA A 82 15.65 2.75 -2.64
N ASN A 83 14.67 3.63 -2.78
CA ASN A 83 14.02 4.24 -1.62
C ASN A 83 13.08 3.22 -0.98
N GLU A 84 13.36 2.87 0.27
CA GLU A 84 12.50 2.04 1.11
C GLU A 84 11.90 2.88 2.23
N ILE A 85 10.71 2.51 2.69
CA ILE A 85 10.08 3.16 3.84
C ILE A 85 10.21 2.26 5.07
N GLU A 86 10.97 2.73 6.05
CA GLU A 86 11.08 2.10 7.35
C GLU A 86 9.97 2.62 8.29
N PHE A 87 9.23 1.70 8.91
CA PHE A 87 8.23 2.03 9.92
C PHE A 87 8.78 1.90 11.34
N ILE A 88 9.01 3.03 12.01
CA ILE A 88 9.43 3.07 13.41
C ILE A 88 8.20 2.95 14.31
N GLN A 89 7.85 1.72 14.67
CA GLN A 89 6.69 1.40 15.50
C GLN A 89 6.64 2.20 16.82
N LYS A 90 7.80 2.45 17.46
CA LYS A 90 7.89 3.21 18.71
C LYS A 90 7.42 4.66 18.61
N ARG A 91 7.48 5.26 17.42
CA ARG A 91 6.99 6.63 17.16
C ARG A 91 5.51 6.65 16.82
N CYS A 92 4.96 5.54 16.30
CA CYS A 92 3.57 5.51 15.90
C CYS A 92 2.63 5.50 17.13
N ILE A 93 1.86 6.57 17.28
CA ILE A 93 0.82 6.67 18.32
C ILE A 93 -0.52 6.06 17.91
N GLY A 94 -0.59 5.36 16.76
CA GLY A 94 -1.82 4.70 16.27
C GLY A 94 -2.37 3.66 17.25
N CYS A 95 -1.50 2.80 17.79
CA CYS A 95 -1.92 1.75 18.72
C CYS A 95 -2.17 2.26 20.14
N SER A 96 -1.52 3.35 20.55
CA SER A 96 -1.61 3.87 21.93
C SER A 96 -2.67 4.95 22.10
N GLN A 97 -2.88 5.81 21.08
CA GLN A 97 -3.75 6.97 21.14
C GLN A 97 -4.80 7.00 20.01
N GLY A 98 -4.83 6.00 19.12
CA GLY A 98 -5.85 5.89 18.07
C GLY A 98 -5.65 6.81 16.86
N CYS A 99 -4.41 7.22 16.56
CA CYS A 99 -4.10 8.05 15.39
C CYS A 99 -4.43 7.39 14.04
N THR A 100 -5.01 8.16 13.12
CA THR A 100 -5.50 7.74 11.80
C THR A 100 -5.01 8.62 10.63
N TYR A 101 -4.15 9.61 10.86
CA TYR A 101 -3.76 10.58 9.82
C TYR A 101 -3.22 9.95 8.53
N CYS A 102 -2.40 8.89 8.62
CA CYS A 102 -1.87 8.21 7.44
C CYS A 102 -2.95 7.47 6.63
N ILE A 103 -4.07 7.11 7.26
CA ILE A 103 -5.22 6.45 6.65
C ILE A 103 -6.09 7.51 5.96
N GLU A 104 -6.44 8.58 6.68
CA GLU A 104 -7.31 9.67 6.19
C GLU A 104 -6.71 10.39 4.98
N ASP A 105 -5.40 10.62 4.97
CA ASP A 105 -4.72 11.31 3.87
C ASP A 105 -4.46 10.41 2.65
N CYS A 106 -4.74 9.11 2.77
CA CYS A 106 -4.52 8.14 1.71
C CYS A 106 -5.50 8.38 0.56
N PRO A 107 -5.06 8.53 -0.70
CA PRO A 107 -5.97 8.73 -1.84
C PRO A 107 -6.98 7.60 -2.05
N PHE A 108 -6.62 6.38 -1.66
CA PHE A 108 -7.53 5.23 -1.70
C PHE A 108 -8.68 5.37 -0.71
N ASP A 109 -8.46 6.10 0.38
CA ASP A 109 -9.49 6.40 1.37
C ASP A 109 -10.41 7.53 0.90
N GLU A 110 -9.80 8.63 0.46
CA GLU A 110 -10.49 9.85 0.06
C GLU A 110 -11.29 9.69 -1.24
N LYS A 111 -10.75 8.95 -2.22
CA LYS A 111 -11.26 8.91 -3.60
C LYS A 111 -11.68 7.52 -4.08
N GLY A 112 -11.29 6.48 -3.36
CA GLY A 112 -11.55 5.09 -3.72
C GLY A 112 -10.57 4.52 -4.75
N TYR A 113 -10.52 3.20 -4.78
CA TYR A 113 -9.56 2.41 -5.56
C TYR A 113 -9.64 2.66 -7.07
N GLU A 114 -10.84 2.58 -7.66
CA GLU A 114 -11.02 2.76 -9.11
C GLU A 114 -10.61 4.15 -9.59
N HIS A 115 -10.88 5.20 -8.80
CA HIS A 115 -10.46 6.55 -9.15
C HIS A 115 -8.94 6.66 -9.21
N VAL A 116 -8.26 6.12 -8.20
CA VAL A 116 -6.80 6.13 -8.12
C VAL A 116 -6.19 5.30 -9.25
N LYS A 117 -6.72 4.11 -9.51
CA LYS A 117 -6.27 3.21 -10.59
C LYS A 117 -6.37 3.87 -11.95
N ASN A 118 -7.56 4.40 -12.29
CA ASN A 118 -7.79 5.08 -13.57
C ASN A 118 -6.84 6.27 -13.78
N LYS A 119 -6.54 7.02 -12.72
CA LYS A 119 -5.59 8.13 -12.81
C LYS A 119 -4.15 7.63 -13.01
N PHE A 120 -3.76 6.58 -12.30
CA PHE A 120 -2.44 5.95 -12.42
C PHE A 120 -2.21 5.39 -13.83
N ASP A 121 -3.18 4.66 -14.37
CA ASP A 121 -3.12 4.08 -15.72
C ASP A 121 -2.97 5.17 -16.79
N LYS A 122 -3.76 6.26 -16.68
CA LYS A 122 -3.64 7.42 -17.59
C LYS A 122 -2.26 8.08 -17.51
N MET A 123 -1.67 8.18 -16.31
CA MET A 123 -0.32 8.74 -16.14
C MET A 123 0.73 7.83 -16.78
N ASN A 124 0.64 6.52 -16.58
CA ASN A 124 1.58 5.56 -17.14
C ASN A 124 1.47 5.45 -18.67
N ALA A 125 0.26 5.50 -19.24
CA ALA A 125 0.05 5.55 -20.70
C ALA A 125 0.77 6.75 -21.33
N LYS A 126 0.62 7.95 -20.74
CA LYS A 126 1.33 9.17 -21.21
C LYS A 126 2.85 9.05 -21.11
N LEU A 127 3.36 8.42 -20.05
CA LEU A 127 4.80 8.17 -19.88
C LEU A 127 5.33 7.19 -20.94
N ALA A 128 4.57 6.15 -21.27
CA ALA A 128 4.93 5.18 -22.31
C ALA A 128 5.00 5.84 -23.70
N GLU A 129 4.00 6.67 -24.05
CA GLU A 129 4.01 7.44 -25.31
C GLU A 129 5.23 8.38 -25.42
N LYS A 130 5.60 9.06 -24.32
CA LYS A 130 6.75 9.96 -24.29
C LYS A 130 8.08 9.21 -24.45
N LYS A 131 8.21 8.01 -23.86
CA LYS A 131 9.38 7.14 -24.06
C LYS A 131 9.49 6.66 -25.49
N SER A 132 8.38 6.28 -26.13
CA SER A 132 8.36 5.89 -27.55
C SER A 132 8.79 7.02 -28.48
N LYS A 133 8.39 8.27 -28.20
CA LYS A 133 8.79 9.45 -28.99
C LYS A 133 10.21 9.93 -28.73
N SER A 134 10.80 9.59 -27.58
CA SER A 134 12.17 9.95 -27.20
C SER A 134 13.23 8.99 -27.76
N CYS A 135 12.81 7.84 -28.29
CA CYS A 135 13.70 6.80 -28.80
C CYS A 135 13.87 6.85 -30.34
N CYS A 136 13.31 7.89 -30.98
CA CYS A 136 13.58 8.27 -32.37
C CYS A 136 14.42 9.56 -32.41
#